data_AF-A0A3C1S3G0-F1
#
_entry.id   AF-A0A3C1S3G0-F1
#
_cell.length_a   1.000
_cell.length_b   1.000
_cell.length_c   1.000
_cell.angle_alpha   90.00
_cell.angle_beta   90.00
_cell.angle_gamma   90.00
#
_symmetry.space_group_name_H-M   'P 1'
#
loop_
_entity.id
_entity.type
_entity.pdbx_description
1 polymer ?
#
loop_
_entity_poly.entity_id
_entity_poly.type
_entity_poly.pdbx_seq_one_letter_code
_entity_poly.pdbx_strand_id
1 'polypeptide(L)'
;MLRRRTLENIKDYIVNEVPSSADNLGDHNATIRLWMNGNEIQGAGNNTLINGLEVGQIGTGNWFGIANRNRATTSGYALIHHDDGTTLLNAETGLRIGFRIANTEQMTMSAAGNFGIGTTNPNRKLEINSSGASPIRLSQQRANQSPTLGNDAHHVLVVDNAGDVKTKLAGRSYTPNDCGCTAGSRPFILPSNLLEFTLADGNWAGNSQGNTTLADFILPTPVNARAAGHSNGDIVIINRNSGWNVVIGMTNTNLTSNYLVPPGTSVGFILGSQRWYQIF
;
A
#
# COMPACT_ATOMS: atom_id res chain seq x y z
N MET A 1 20.42 -62.43 -56.54
CA MET A 1 19.35 -63.09 -55.75
C MET A 1 19.49 -62.60 -54.31
N LEU A 2 18.72 -61.59 -53.89
CA LEU A 2 18.81 -61.03 -52.53
C LEU A 2 18.33 -62.09 -51.54
N ARG A 3 19.26 -62.67 -50.76
CA ARG A 3 18.91 -63.53 -49.64
C ARG A 3 18.22 -62.68 -48.59
N ARG A 4 16.92 -62.88 -48.39
CA ARG A 4 16.22 -62.36 -47.22
C ARG A 4 16.85 -63.02 -46.00
N ARG A 5 17.59 -62.24 -45.20
CA ARG A 5 18.02 -62.67 -43.87
C ARG A 5 16.76 -62.81 -43.02
N THR A 6 16.71 -63.88 -42.23
CA THR A 6 15.66 -64.07 -41.22
C THR A 6 15.70 -62.92 -40.21
N LEU A 7 14.55 -62.57 -39.63
CA LEU A 7 14.41 -61.40 -38.76
C LEU A 7 15.37 -61.47 -37.55
N GLU A 8 15.53 -62.65 -36.96
CA GLU A 8 16.54 -62.96 -35.93
C GLU A 8 17.97 -62.55 -36.37
N ASN A 9 18.36 -62.83 -37.61
CA ASN A 9 19.74 -62.62 -38.07
C ASN A 9 20.09 -61.15 -38.36
N ILE A 10 19.09 -60.28 -38.53
CA ILE A 10 19.31 -58.83 -38.65
C ILE A 10 19.41 -58.18 -37.26
N LYS A 11 18.62 -58.67 -36.29
CA LYS A 11 18.70 -58.27 -34.88
C LYS A 11 20.07 -58.60 -34.28
N ASP A 12 20.56 -59.81 -34.52
CA ASP A 12 21.85 -60.25 -33.98
C ASP A 12 23.04 -59.48 -34.57
N TYR A 13 22.93 -58.92 -35.78
CA TYR A 13 24.01 -58.15 -36.39
C TYR A 13 24.16 -56.74 -35.80
N ILE A 14 23.05 -56.08 -35.47
CA ILE A 14 23.06 -54.71 -34.92
C ILE A 14 23.54 -54.71 -33.46
N VAL A 15 23.18 -55.73 -32.69
CA VAL A 15 23.59 -55.88 -31.28
C VAL A 15 25.07 -56.24 -31.14
N ASN A 16 25.64 -56.96 -32.09
CA ASN A 16 26.99 -57.51 -31.94
C ASN A 16 28.12 -56.69 -32.60
N GLU A 17 27.83 -55.82 -33.57
CA GLU A 17 28.87 -55.21 -34.43
C GLU A 17 29.00 -53.67 -34.32
N VAL A 18 28.20 -52.97 -33.50
CA VAL A 18 28.35 -51.52 -33.25
C VAL A 18 28.68 -51.28 -31.77
N PRO A 19 29.97 -51.14 -31.39
CA PRO A 19 30.35 -51.00 -29.99
C PRO A 19 30.01 -49.59 -29.45
N SER A 20 29.37 -49.56 -28.27
CA SER A 20 28.90 -48.37 -27.53
C SER A 20 29.97 -47.34 -27.15
N SER A 21 31.25 -47.66 -27.38
CA SER A 21 32.40 -46.81 -27.12
C SER A 21 32.84 -45.96 -28.31
N ALA A 22 32.27 -46.15 -29.49
CA ALA A 22 32.70 -45.45 -30.71
C ALA A 22 32.05 -44.08 -30.92
N ASP A 23 30.93 -43.77 -30.26
CA ASP A 23 30.29 -42.43 -30.37
C ASP A 23 30.18 -41.66 -29.06
N ASN A 24 30.63 -42.21 -27.92
CA ASN A 24 30.46 -41.60 -26.60
C ASN A 24 29.01 -41.16 -26.27
N LEU A 25 27.99 -41.75 -26.93
CA LEU A 25 26.57 -41.50 -26.68
C LEU A 25 25.89 -42.70 -26.01
N GLY A 26 26.58 -43.83 -25.85
CA GLY A 26 26.01 -45.06 -25.28
C GLY A 26 25.25 -45.89 -26.33
N ASP A 27 24.78 -47.07 -25.92
CA ASP A 27 24.12 -48.10 -26.75
C ASP A 27 23.25 -47.55 -27.91
N HIS A 28 23.60 -47.96 -29.15
CA HIS A 28 23.14 -47.35 -30.40
C HIS A 28 21.85 -47.96 -30.98
N ASN A 29 20.95 -48.46 -30.14
CA ASN A 29 19.59 -48.78 -30.57
C ASN A 29 18.75 -47.50 -30.58
N ALA A 30 18.78 -46.82 -31.72
CA ALA A 30 18.25 -45.47 -31.94
C ALA A 30 16.81 -45.23 -31.45
N THR A 31 16.67 -44.49 -30.34
CA THR A 31 15.87 -43.26 -30.20
C THR A 31 16.48 -42.40 -29.08
N ILE A 32 17.50 -41.61 -29.41
CA ILE A 32 18.24 -40.71 -28.52
C ILE A 32 17.31 -39.83 -27.68
N ARG A 33 17.35 -39.93 -26.35
CA ARG A 33 17.36 -38.81 -25.37
C ARG A 33 18.03 -39.27 -24.06
N LEU A 34 19.04 -38.53 -23.61
CA LEU A 34 19.54 -38.45 -22.22
C LEU A 34 20.35 -39.66 -21.67
N TRP A 35 21.59 -39.40 -21.22
CA TRP A 35 22.38 -40.35 -20.42
C TRP A 35 21.71 -40.63 -19.07
N MET A 36 21.23 -41.85 -18.87
CA MET A 36 20.60 -42.33 -17.65
C MET A 36 21.40 -43.54 -17.13
N ASN A 37 22.12 -43.41 -16.02
CA ASN A 37 22.91 -44.50 -15.43
C ASN A 37 22.03 -45.45 -14.61
N GLY A 38 21.02 -46.02 -15.25
CA GLY A 38 20.18 -47.08 -14.71
C GLY A 38 19.21 -46.70 -13.57
N ASN A 39 19.37 -45.52 -12.95
CA ASN A 39 18.49 -45.08 -11.87
C ASN A 39 17.74 -43.75 -12.12
N GLU A 40 18.23 -42.86 -13.02
CA GLU A 40 17.64 -41.58 -13.54
C GLU A 40 18.73 -40.83 -14.37
N ILE A 41 18.48 -39.64 -14.97
CA ILE A 41 19.49 -38.56 -14.93
C ILE A 41 19.57 -38.13 -13.46
N GLN A 42 20.39 -38.83 -12.70
CA GLN A 42 20.32 -38.80 -11.25
C GLN A 42 20.45 -37.39 -10.67
N GLY A 43 19.40 -37.01 -9.93
CA GLY A 43 19.29 -37.65 -8.62
C GLY A 43 17.94 -37.55 -7.92
N ALA A 44 17.36 -38.74 -7.75
CA ALA A 44 16.70 -39.31 -6.58
C ALA A 44 15.60 -38.45 -5.95
N GLY A 45 14.47 -38.41 -6.64
CA GLY A 45 13.21 -37.82 -6.22
C GLY A 45 12.35 -37.57 -7.46
N ASN A 46 11.32 -36.75 -7.39
CA ASN A 46 10.64 -36.30 -8.60
C ASN A 46 11.45 -35.21 -9.34
N ASN A 47 12.78 -35.19 -9.23
CA ASN A 47 13.63 -34.05 -9.60
C ASN A 47 14.81 -34.41 -10.51
N THR A 48 14.91 -33.74 -11.67
CA THR A 48 16.08 -33.78 -12.55
C THR A 48 17.20 -32.89 -11.99
N LEU A 49 18.40 -33.46 -11.80
CA LEU A 49 19.57 -32.75 -11.27
C LEU A 49 20.49 -32.22 -12.37
N ILE A 50 20.52 -30.90 -12.54
CA ILE A 50 21.53 -30.19 -13.35
C ILE A 50 22.50 -29.54 -12.34
N ASN A 51 23.68 -30.14 -12.10
CA ASN A 51 24.71 -29.74 -11.12
C ASN A 51 24.29 -28.70 -10.04
N GLY A 52 23.84 -29.17 -8.87
CA GLY A 52 23.44 -28.30 -7.75
C GLY A 52 22.05 -27.63 -7.87
N LEU A 53 21.41 -27.72 -9.04
CA LEU A 53 20.01 -27.36 -9.28
C LEU A 53 19.12 -28.60 -9.21
N GLU A 54 17.97 -28.44 -8.59
CA GLU A 54 16.90 -29.43 -8.49
C GLU A 54 15.66 -28.91 -9.23
N VAL A 55 15.13 -29.68 -10.18
CA VAL A 55 13.95 -29.34 -10.98
C VAL A 55 12.94 -30.48 -10.97
N GLY A 56 11.75 -30.25 -10.41
CA GLY A 56 10.70 -31.28 -10.29
C GLY A 56 9.90 -31.19 -8.98
N GLN A 57 9.43 -32.28 -8.36
CA GLN A 57 8.68 -32.15 -7.07
C GLN A 57 9.58 -31.66 -5.92
N ILE A 58 9.29 -30.49 -5.36
CA ILE A 58 10.00 -29.94 -4.20
C ILE A 58 9.08 -30.01 -2.97
N GLY A 59 9.54 -30.64 -1.89
CA GLY A 59 8.75 -30.86 -0.68
C GLY A 59 7.76 -32.03 -0.78
N THR A 60 6.54 -31.87 -0.26
CA THR A 60 5.51 -32.91 -0.22
C THR A 60 4.44 -32.67 -1.28
N GLY A 61 4.18 -33.64 -2.16
CA GLY A 61 2.95 -33.79 -2.98
C GLY A 61 2.59 -32.63 -3.91
N ASN A 62 2.42 -32.89 -5.20
CA ASN A 62 1.89 -31.96 -6.23
C ASN A 62 2.61 -30.62 -6.44
N TRP A 63 3.59 -30.26 -5.61
CA TRP A 63 4.41 -29.08 -5.78
C TRP A 63 5.61 -29.38 -6.66
N PHE A 64 5.60 -28.87 -7.89
CA PHE A 64 6.71 -28.96 -8.85
C PHE A 64 7.43 -27.61 -8.96
N GLY A 65 8.76 -27.57 -9.02
CA GLY A 65 9.50 -26.32 -8.99
C GLY A 65 11.00 -26.43 -9.21
N ILE A 66 11.69 -25.38 -8.78
CA ILE A 66 13.13 -25.18 -8.92
C ILE A 66 13.72 -24.81 -7.56
N ALA A 67 14.78 -25.50 -7.16
CA ALA A 67 15.49 -25.24 -5.91
C ALA A 67 17.00 -25.51 -6.05
N ASN A 68 17.79 -25.00 -5.09
CA ASN A 68 19.15 -25.51 -4.89
C ASN A 68 19.04 -26.92 -4.27
N ARG A 69 19.82 -27.88 -4.76
CA ARG A 69 19.79 -29.29 -4.31
C ARG A 69 19.94 -29.46 -2.80
N ASN A 70 20.78 -28.64 -2.17
CA ASN A 70 21.01 -28.73 -0.73
C ASN A 70 19.91 -28.05 0.10
N ARG A 71 18.89 -27.49 -0.57
CA ARG A 71 17.80 -26.73 0.02
C ARG A 71 16.43 -27.18 -0.47
N ALA A 72 16.31 -28.19 -1.33
CA ALA A 72 15.04 -28.62 -1.89
C ALA A 72 14.17 -29.37 -0.86
N THR A 73 13.51 -28.61 0.00
CA THR A 73 12.68 -29.11 1.09
C THR A 73 11.30 -28.45 1.04
N THR A 74 10.40 -28.83 1.95
CA THR A 74 9.09 -28.18 2.06
C THR A 74 9.16 -26.69 2.40
N SER A 75 10.27 -26.21 2.97
CA SER A 75 10.49 -24.80 3.31
C SER A 75 11.60 -24.15 2.47
N GLY A 76 12.34 -24.93 1.69
CA GLY A 76 13.45 -24.46 0.87
C GLY A 76 13.17 -24.71 -0.62
N TYR A 77 12.92 -23.63 -1.33
CA TYR A 77 12.72 -23.63 -2.77
C TYR A 77 12.83 -22.19 -3.28
N ALA A 78 13.14 -22.00 -4.56
CA ALA A 78 13.14 -20.68 -5.17
C ALA A 78 11.77 -20.37 -5.79
N LEU A 79 11.23 -21.34 -6.54
CA LEU A 79 9.92 -21.27 -7.18
C LEU A 79 9.26 -22.65 -7.15
N ILE A 80 7.98 -22.73 -6.82
CA ILE A 80 7.15 -23.94 -6.95
C ILE A 80 5.78 -23.60 -7.54
N HIS A 81 5.16 -24.60 -8.15
CA HIS A 81 3.86 -24.56 -8.77
C HIS A 81 3.06 -25.80 -8.33
N HIS A 82 1.80 -25.59 -7.99
CA HIS A 82 0.88 -26.64 -7.55
C HIS A 82 -0.06 -27.06 -8.70
N ASP A 83 -0.65 -28.25 -8.62
CA ASP A 83 -1.60 -28.74 -9.63
C ASP A 83 -2.94 -27.98 -9.64
N ASP A 84 -3.24 -27.21 -8.58
CA ASP A 84 -4.34 -26.25 -8.55
C ASP A 84 -4.03 -24.89 -9.22
N GLY A 85 -2.81 -24.71 -9.74
CA GLY A 85 -2.35 -23.49 -10.41
C GLY A 85 -1.65 -22.46 -9.50
N THR A 86 -1.57 -22.70 -8.20
CA THR A 86 -0.86 -21.80 -7.27
C THR A 86 0.63 -21.75 -7.58
N THR A 87 1.22 -20.55 -7.66
CA THR A 87 2.67 -20.36 -7.87
C THR A 87 3.26 -19.56 -6.72
N LEU A 88 4.36 -20.04 -6.15
CA LEU A 88 5.02 -19.42 -5.00
C LEU A 88 6.50 -19.16 -5.31
N LEU A 89 6.96 -17.96 -4.96
CA LEU A 89 8.37 -17.62 -4.80
C LEU A 89 8.71 -17.66 -3.32
N ASN A 90 9.88 -18.19 -2.97
CA ASN A 90 10.23 -18.38 -1.57
C ASN A 90 11.70 -18.11 -1.30
N ALA A 91 11.96 -17.82 -0.02
CA ALA A 91 13.27 -17.83 0.59
C ALA A 91 13.13 -18.54 1.94
N GLU A 92 14.10 -19.37 2.30
CA GLU A 92 14.08 -20.08 3.57
C GLU A 92 14.04 -19.09 4.76
N THR A 93 13.50 -19.54 5.89
CA THR A 93 13.36 -18.73 7.12
C THR A 93 14.64 -17.97 7.46
N GLY A 94 14.50 -16.68 7.74
CA GLY A 94 15.63 -15.79 8.05
C GLY A 94 16.32 -15.19 6.81
N LEU A 95 15.94 -15.62 5.60
CA LEU A 95 16.42 -15.05 4.34
C LEU A 95 15.37 -14.14 3.71
N ARG A 96 15.80 -13.40 2.69
CA ARG A 96 15.01 -12.40 1.96
C ARG A 96 14.80 -12.83 0.51
N ILE A 97 13.74 -12.35 -0.11
CA ILE A 97 13.56 -12.41 -1.57
C ILE A 97 14.02 -11.07 -2.14
N GLY A 98 14.96 -11.10 -3.08
CA GLY A 98 15.52 -9.91 -3.73
C GLY A 98 15.07 -9.78 -5.18
N PHE A 99 14.69 -8.58 -5.58
CA PHE A 99 14.35 -8.23 -6.97
C PHE A 99 15.43 -7.29 -7.50
N ARG A 100 16.22 -7.75 -8.47
CA ARG A 100 17.49 -7.10 -8.85
C ARG A 100 17.56 -6.85 -10.35
N ILE A 101 18.17 -5.73 -10.73
CA ILE A 101 18.56 -5.41 -12.11
C ILE A 101 20.08 -5.25 -12.11
N ALA A 102 20.79 -5.96 -12.99
CA ALA A 102 22.25 -5.90 -13.11
C ALA A 102 22.98 -6.04 -11.75
N ASN A 103 22.54 -6.98 -10.90
CA ASN A 103 23.09 -7.22 -9.55
C ASN A 103 22.87 -6.07 -8.54
N THR A 104 22.05 -5.08 -8.85
CA THR A 104 21.61 -4.04 -7.90
C THR A 104 20.17 -4.30 -7.47
N GLU A 105 19.94 -4.30 -6.16
CA GLU A 105 18.62 -4.50 -5.58
C GLU A 105 17.71 -3.31 -5.80
N GLN A 106 16.55 -3.57 -6.42
CA GLN A 106 15.52 -2.57 -6.68
C GLN A 106 14.35 -2.74 -5.72
N MET A 107 14.01 -3.98 -5.36
CA MET A 107 12.98 -4.28 -4.37
C MET A 107 13.40 -5.47 -3.50
N THR A 108 12.88 -5.55 -2.29
CA THR A 108 13.23 -6.60 -1.32
C THR A 108 12.02 -7.01 -0.51
N MET A 109 11.74 -8.30 -0.38
CA MET A 109 10.92 -8.82 0.72
C MET A 109 11.86 -9.33 1.81
N SER A 110 11.93 -8.61 2.93
CA SER A 110 12.79 -8.98 4.06
C SER A 110 12.32 -10.24 4.79
N ALA A 111 13.20 -10.85 5.56
CA ALA A 111 12.88 -12.00 6.40
C ALA A 111 11.78 -11.71 7.46
N ALA A 112 11.57 -10.44 7.83
CA ALA A 112 10.51 -10.00 8.73
C ALA A 112 9.15 -9.80 8.04
N GLY A 113 9.08 -10.06 6.73
CA GLY A 113 7.87 -9.89 5.93
C GLY A 113 7.55 -8.44 5.57
N ASN A 114 8.56 -7.56 5.55
CA ASN A 114 8.45 -6.18 5.09
C ASN A 114 8.92 -6.06 3.64
N PHE A 115 8.18 -5.34 2.80
CA PHE A 115 8.51 -5.08 1.40
C PHE A 115 9.17 -3.71 1.23
N GLY A 116 10.34 -3.67 0.61
CA GLY A 116 11.12 -2.48 0.33
C GLY A 116 11.21 -2.21 -1.17
N ILE A 117 11.09 -0.96 -1.60
CA ILE A 117 11.40 -0.50 -2.95
C ILE A 117 12.48 0.58 -2.81
N GLY A 118 13.62 0.40 -3.49
CA GLY A 118 14.80 1.25 -3.37
C GLY A 118 15.53 1.15 -2.01
N THR A 119 15.17 0.17 -1.17
CA THR A 119 15.83 -0.15 0.10
C THR A 119 16.01 -1.66 0.25
N THR A 120 17.12 -2.09 0.84
CA THR A 120 17.39 -3.50 1.16
C THR A 120 16.97 -3.87 2.58
N ASN A 121 16.70 -2.87 3.44
CA ASN A 121 16.44 -3.05 4.87
C ASN A 121 15.16 -2.30 5.30
N PRO A 122 13.97 -2.69 4.80
CA PRO A 122 12.72 -2.01 5.15
C PRO A 122 12.35 -2.16 6.63
N ASN A 123 12.09 -1.06 7.32
CA ASN A 123 11.72 -0.99 8.74
C ASN A 123 10.20 -0.81 8.98
N ARG A 124 9.40 -0.76 7.91
CA ARG A 124 7.93 -0.78 7.90
C ARG A 124 7.43 -1.82 6.91
N LYS A 125 6.14 -2.19 7.01
CA LYS A 125 5.52 -3.21 6.15
C LYS A 125 5.70 -2.93 4.65
N LEU A 126 5.63 -1.65 4.28
CA LEU A 126 6.04 -1.14 2.98
C LEU A 126 6.97 0.06 3.23
N GLU A 127 8.18 0.02 2.69
CA GLU A 127 9.11 1.16 2.69
C GLU A 127 9.54 1.45 1.26
N ILE A 128 9.38 2.70 0.81
CA ILE A 128 9.84 3.14 -0.51
C ILE A 128 10.86 4.25 -0.29
N ASN A 129 12.12 3.95 -0.58
CA ASN A 129 13.23 4.88 -0.44
C ASN A 129 13.72 5.30 -1.84
N SER A 130 13.89 6.60 -2.06
CA SER A 130 14.39 7.17 -3.31
C SER A 130 15.29 8.36 -2.95
N SER A 131 16.48 8.40 -3.54
CA SER A 131 17.38 9.55 -3.46
C SER A 131 17.11 10.62 -4.53
N GLY A 132 16.11 10.39 -5.40
CA GLY A 132 15.78 11.24 -6.54
C GLY A 132 14.35 11.78 -6.48
N ALA A 133 13.57 11.54 -7.53
CA ALA A 133 12.18 11.97 -7.60
C ALA A 133 11.31 11.32 -6.51
N SER A 134 10.15 11.93 -6.25
CA SER A 134 9.17 11.43 -5.28
C SER A 134 8.87 9.95 -5.51
N PRO A 135 9.06 9.09 -4.48
CA PRO A 135 8.98 7.64 -4.62
C PRO A 135 7.59 7.12 -5.00
N ILE A 136 6.54 7.88 -4.67
CA ILE A 136 5.15 7.57 -4.99
C ILE A 136 4.59 8.71 -5.83
N ARG A 137 4.10 8.39 -7.03
CA ARG A 137 3.40 9.33 -7.89
C ARG A 137 1.96 8.88 -8.10
N LEU A 138 1.01 9.70 -7.66
CA LEU A 138 -0.40 9.56 -7.99
C LEU A 138 -0.70 10.47 -9.19
N SER A 139 -0.56 9.95 -10.41
CA SER A 139 -0.91 10.70 -11.62
C SER A 139 -2.25 10.25 -12.16
N GLN A 140 -3.25 11.13 -12.15
CA GLN A 140 -4.47 10.93 -12.92
C GLN A 140 -4.22 11.45 -14.33
N GLN A 141 -4.06 10.58 -15.33
CA GLN A 141 -4.10 11.01 -16.73
C GLN A 141 -5.57 11.31 -17.07
N ARG A 142 -6.03 12.54 -16.80
CA ARG A 142 -7.28 13.06 -17.37
C ARG A 142 -6.91 13.98 -18.52
N ALA A 143 -7.41 13.66 -19.72
CA ALA A 143 -7.53 14.68 -20.77
C ALA A 143 -8.29 15.89 -20.17
N ASN A 144 -7.67 17.07 -20.20
CA ASN A 144 -8.28 18.38 -19.97
C ASN A 144 -9.57 18.41 -19.12
N GLN A 145 -9.45 18.11 -17.82
CA GLN A 145 -10.38 18.68 -16.84
C GLN A 145 -9.55 19.25 -15.69
N SER A 146 -9.36 20.57 -15.76
CA SER A 146 -9.01 21.38 -14.59
C SER A 146 -9.96 20.98 -13.46
N PRO A 147 -9.48 20.69 -12.24
CA PRO A 147 -10.35 20.40 -11.12
C PRO A 147 -11.20 21.66 -10.87
N THR A 148 -12.42 21.66 -11.39
CA THR A 148 -13.43 22.65 -11.02
C THR A 148 -13.79 22.36 -9.58
N LEU A 149 -13.32 23.22 -8.68
CA LEU A 149 -13.62 23.22 -7.26
C LEU A 149 -15.14 23.44 -7.09
N GLY A 150 -15.87 22.34 -7.05
CA GLY A 150 -17.25 22.28 -6.57
C GLY A 150 -17.23 21.60 -5.21
N ASN A 151 -17.79 22.29 -4.22
CA ASN A 151 -17.86 21.99 -2.79
C ASN A 151 -17.94 20.47 -2.45
N ASP A 152 -17.13 20.03 -1.47
CA ASP A 152 -16.97 18.68 -0.90
C ASP A 152 -16.02 17.66 -1.61
N ALA A 153 -14.82 18.09 -2.02
CA ALA A 153 -13.77 17.16 -2.48
C ALA A 153 -12.39 17.38 -1.82
N HIS A 154 -12.30 17.22 -0.51
CA HIS A 154 -11.00 17.05 0.16
C HIS A 154 -10.44 15.65 -0.14
N HIS A 155 -9.76 15.46 -1.27
CA HIS A 155 -8.76 14.39 -1.42
C HIS A 155 -7.49 14.75 -0.66
N VAL A 156 -7.60 14.99 0.65
CA VAL A 156 -6.42 15.19 1.49
C VAL A 156 -6.02 13.81 2.01
N LEU A 157 -5.02 13.20 1.36
CA LEU A 157 -4.20 12.19 2.02
C LEU A 157 -3.51 12.91 3.20
N VAL A 158 -3.96 12.67 4.43
CA VAL A 158 -3.25 13.12 5.62
C VAL A 158 -2.32 11.98 6.02
N VAL A 159 -1.03 12.26 6.19
CA VAL A 159 -0.09 11.35 6.83
C VAL A 159 -0.19 11.60 8.33
N ASP A 160 -0.52 10.56 9.11
CA ASP A 160 -0.57 10.69 10.56
C ASP A 160 0.83 10.68 11.20
N ASN A 161 0.91 10.87 12.51
CA ASN A 161 2.19 10.88 13.25
C ASN A 161 2.91 9.51 13.25
N ALA A 162 2.26 8.43 12.79
CA ALA A 162 2.86 7.12 12.60
C ALA A 162 3.37 6.90 11.16
N GLY A 163 3.09 7.83 10.25
CA GLY A 163 3.46 7.76 8.84
C GLY A 163 2.40 7.09 7.95
N ASP A 164 1.21 6.80 8.48
CA ASP A 164 0.15 6.13 7.74
C ASP A 164 -0.70 7.15 6.97
N VAL A 165 -1.04 6.80 5.72
CA VAL A 165 -2.00 7.56 4.92
C VAL A 165 -3.41 7.29 5.42
N LYS A 166 -4.08 8.33 5.92
CA LYS A 166 -5.49 8.29 6.30
C LYS A 166 -6.30 9.26 5.42
N THR A 167 -7.43 8.78 4.92
CA THR A 167 -8.51 9.67 4.47
C THR A 167 -9.18 10.20 5.73
N LYS A 168 -9.07 11.49 6.03
CA LYS A 168 -9.79 12.09 7.17
C LYS A 168 -11.28 12.10 6.84
N LEU A 169 -11.97 11.00 7.14
CA LEU A 169 -13.31 10.67 6.61
C LEU A 169 -14.48 11.42 7.28
N ALA A 170 -14.25 12.25 8.30
CA ALA A 170 -15.36 12.85 9.05
C ALA A 170 -15.38 14.39 9.05
N GLY A 171 -14.24 15.04 8.85
CA GLY A 171 -14.14 16.49 8.92
C GLY A 171 -14.86 17.17 7.75
N ARG A 172 -15.70 18.17 8.03
CA ARG A 172 -16.57 18.81 7.03
C ARG A 172 -16.50 20.34 7.12
N SER A 173 -16.59 20.98 5.96
CA SER A 173 -16.73 22.44 5.87
C SER A 173 -18.21 22.81 5.98
N TYR A 174 -18.51 23.85 6.75
CA TYR A 174 -19.86 24.30 7.02
C TYR A 174 -20.03 25.78 6.69
N THR A 175 -21.25 26.15 6.32
CA THR A 175 -21.72 27.53 6.28
C THR A 175 -22.92 27.67 7.22
N PRO A 176 -23.33 28.90 7.62
CA PRO A 176 -24.52 29.08 8.48
C PRO A 176 -25.78 28.35 8.01
N ASN A 177 -26.01 28.27 6.69
CA ASN A 177 -27.14 27.54 6.10
C ASN A 177 -27.05 26.01 6.28
N ASP A 178 -25.85 25.43 6.26
CA ASP A 178 -25.65 23.97 6.22
C ASP A 178 -25.31 23.37 7.59
N CYS A 179 -24.98 24.20 8.58
CA CYS A 179 -24.77 23.77 9.98
C CYS A 179 -26.07 23.70 10.79
N GLY A 180 -27.22 24.09 10.23
CA GLY A 180 -28.46 24.26 10.98
C GLY A 180 -28.44 25.47 11.92
N CYS A 181 -27.56 26.45 11.67
CA CYS A 181 -27.36 27.63 12.51
C CYS A 181 -28.40 28.75 12.30
N THR A 182 -29.51 28.48 11.59
CA THR A 182 -30.38 29.53 11.03
C THR A 182 -31.54 29.97 11.94
N ALA A 183 -31.90 29.23 12.99
CA ALA A 183 -32.92 29.64 13.97
C ALA A 183 -32.69 28.98 15.35
N GLY A 184 -32.39 29.77 16.39
CA GLY A 184 -32.24 29.25 17.76
C GLY A 184 -31.63 30.22 18.76
N SER A 185 -31.56 29.79 20.03
CA SER A 185 -30.92 30.48 21.15
C SER A 185 -29.41 30.55 20.93
N ARG A 186 -28.84 31.75 21.00
CA ARG A 186 -27.41 32.01 20.79
C ARG A 186 -26.63 31.87 22.11
N PRO A 187 -25.34 31.52 22.09
CA PRO A 187 -24.50 31.20 20.92
C PRO A 187 -24.78 29.82 20.31
N PHE A 188 -24.54 29.66 19.00
CA PHE A 188 -24.67 28.38 18.32
C PHE A 188 -23.44 27.49 18.54
N ILE A 189 -23.64 26.21 18.87
CA ILE A 189 -22.54 25.23 18.96
C ILE A 189 -22.23 24.70 17.56
N LEU A 190 -21.05 25.02 17.03
CA LEU A 190 -20.64 24.55 15.72
C LEU A 190 -20.55 23.01 15.65
N PRO A 191 -20.77 22.41 14.47
CA PRO A 191 -20.77 20.95 14.30
C PRO A 191 -19.52 20.29 14.87
N SER A 192 -19.67 19.10 15.45
CA SER A 192 -18.55 18.41 16.13
C SER A 192 -17.48 17.89 15.17
N ASN A 193 -17.83 17.69 13.91
CA ASN A 193 -16.93 17.28 12.84
C ASN A 193 -16.45 18.47 11.98
N LEU A 194 -16.48 19.70 12.52
CA LEU A 194 -16.08 20.91 11.80
C LEU A 194 -14.59 20.88 11.42
N LEU A 195 -14.25 21.17 10.16
CA LEU A 195 -12.89 21.57 9.76
C LEU A 195 -12.81 23.06 9.45
N GLU A 196 -13.82 23.57 8.76
CA GLU A 196 -13.84 24.93 8.26
C GLU A 196 -15.25 25.49 8.40
N PHE A 197 -15.37 26.70 8.93
CA PHE A 197 -16.63 27.42 8.99
C PHE A 197 -16.50 28.73 8.21
N THR A 198 -17.27 28.87 7.14
CA THR A 198 -17.17 30.07 6.28
C THR A 198 -18.43 30.91 6.39
N LEU A 199 -18.25 32.15 6.81
CA LEU A 199 -19.30 33.16 6.89
C LEU A 199 -19.16 34.16 5.75
N ALA A 200 -20.25 34.41 5.03
CA ALA A 200 -20.29 35.35 3.91
C ALA A 200 -21.60 36.14 3.92
N ASP A 201 -21.62 37.26 3.20
CA ASP A 201 -22.83 38.05 3.02
C ASP A 201 -23.94 37.22 2.34
N GLY A 202 -25.18 37.34 2.83
CA GLY A 202 -26.31 36.54 2.37
C GLY A 202 -26.43 35.14 2.99
N ASN A 203 -25.47 34.73 3.82
CA ASN A 203 -25.47 33.44 4.54
C ASN A 203 -24.94 33.65 5.96
N TRP A 204 -25.64 34.46 6.76
CA TRP A 204 -25.17 34.86 8.09
C TRP A 204 -26.09 34.38 9.22
N ALA A 205 -25.46 33.99 10.33
CA ALA A 205 -26.11 33.75 11.61
C ALA A 205 -25.32 34.42 12.76
N GLY A 206 -25.81 35.51 13.35
CA GLY A 206 -25.18 36.21 14.49
C GLY A 206 -26.18 37.06 15.28
N ASN A 207 -25.86 37.49 16.50
CA ASN A 207 -26.82 38.16 17.40
C ASN A 207 -27.47 39.38 16.75
N SER A 208 -26.65 40.28 16.20
CA SER A 208 -27.08 41.42 15.41
C SER A 208 -25.93 41.88 14.51
N GLN A 209 -26.23 42.64 13.45
CA GLN A 209 -25.23 43.10 12.47
C GLN A 209 -24.07 43.89 13.12
N GLY A 210 -24.38 44.68 14.16
CA GLY A 210 -23.42 45.49 14.91
C GLY A 210 -22.89 44.85 16.19
N ASN A 211 -23.22 43.58 16.47
CA ASN A 211 -22.75 42.89 17.68
C ASN A 211 -21.22 42.81 17.70
N THR A 212 -20.60 43.17 18.82
CA THR A 212 -19.14 43.07 19.00
C THR A 212 -18.75 42.28 20.24
N THR A 213 -19.72 41.89 21.08
CA THR A 213 -19.45 41.39 22.43
C THR A 213 -20.15 40.07 22.74
N LEU A 214 -21.36 39.83 22.24
CA LEU A 214 -22.10 38.59 22.50
C LEU A 214 -21.58 37.48 21.57
N ALA A 215 -21.36 36.28 22.10
CA ALA A 215 -20.93 35.17 21.26
C ALA A 215 -22.01 34.79 20.24
N ASP A 216 -21.62 34.69 18.97
CA ASP A 216 -22.48 34.17 17.90
C ASP A 216 -22.33 32.65 17.80
N PHE A 217 -21.08 32.18 17.90
CA PHE A 217 -20.72 30.77 17.76
C PHE A 217 -19.79 30.32 18.88
N ILE A 218 -19.88 29.05 19.26
CA ILE A 218 -18.92 28.38 20.14
C ILE A 218 -18.48 27.07 19.48
N LEU A 219 -17.21 26.71 19.68
CA LEU A 219 -16.67 25.44 19.19
C LEU A 219 -17.31 24.26 19.93
N PRO A 220 -17.38 23.07 19.30
CA PRO A 220 -17.86 21.86 19.96
C PRO A 220 -16.97 21.51 21.16
N THR A 221 -17.50 20.72 22.10
CA THR A 221 -16.67 20.20 23.20
C THR A 221 -15.55 19.32 22.62
N PRO A 222 -14.35 19.32 23.21
CA PRO A 222 -13.27 18.43 22.77
C PRO A 222 -13.65 16.95 22.79
N VAL A 223 -14.55 16.54 23.69
CA VAL A 223 -15.10 15.17 23.73
C VAL A 223 -15.93 14.88 22.48
N ASN A 224 -16.86 15.76 22.12
CA ASN A 224 -17.70 15.55 20.94
C ASN A 224 -16.89 15.65 19.64
N ALA A 225 -15.90 16.54 19.59
CA ALA A 225 -15.01 16.64 18.44
C ALA A 225 -14.24 15.33 18.19
N ARG A 226 -13.72 14.71 19.26
CA ARG A 226 -13.05 13.41 19.18
C ARG A 226 -14.00 12.28 18.82
N ALA A 227 -15.21 12.27 19.38
CA ALA A 227 -16.25 11.32 19.00
C ALA A 227 -16.62 11.44 17.51
N ALA A 228 -16.51 12.65 16.96
CA ALA A 228 -16.72 12.95 15.55
C ALA A 228 -15.47 12.76 14.66
N GLY A 229 -14.37 12.22 15.21
CA GLY A 229 -13.18 11.82 14.45
C GLY A 229 -11.99 12.77 14.50
N HIS A 230 -12.04 13.86 15.28
CA HIS A 230 -10.87 14.70 15.49
C HIS A 230 -9.83 14.05 16.41
N SER A 231 -8.56 14.36 16.19
CA SER A 231 -7.44 14.03 17.08
C SER A 231 -6.85 15.28 17.71
N ASN A 232 -6.17 15.13 18.85
CA ASN A 232 -5.42 16.25 19.43
C ASN A 232 -4.38 16.74 18.40
N GLY A 233 -4.31 18.05 18.19
CA GLY A 233 -3.50 18.67 17.13
C GLY A 233 -4.27 19.00 15.85
N ASP A 234 -5.50 18.52 15.70
CA ASP A 234 -6.35 18.94 14.58
C ASP A 234 -6.72 20.41 14.66
N ILE A 235 -6.70 21.07 13.50
CA ILE A 235 -7.03 22.49 13.37
C ILE A 235 -8.43 22.65 12.77
N VAL A 236 -9.17 23.61 13.32
CA VAL A 236 -10.39 24.15 12.70
C VAL A 236 -10.19 25.61 12.38
N ILE A 237 -10.75 26.05 11.26
CA ILE A 237 -10.60 27.42 10.77
C ILE A 237 -11.99 28.05 10.65
N ILE A 238 -12.13 29.28 11.11
CA ILE A 238 -13.33 30.09 10.93
C ILE A 238 -12.97 31.28 10.06
N ASN A 239 -13.58 31.36 8.87
CA ASN A 239 -13.33 32.40 7.89
C ASN A 239 -14.46 33.44 7.93
N ARG A 240 -14.12 34.70 8.21
CA ARG A 240 -15.06 35.82 8.13
C ARG A 240 -14.88 36.57 6.82
N ASN A 241 -15.73 36.24 5.85
CA ASN A 241 -15.89 36.96 4.57
C ASN A 241 -17.19 37.78 4.53
N SER A 242 -17.81 38.03 5.68
CA SER A 242 -19.02 38.84 5.81
C SER A 242 -18.72 40.27 6.22
N GLY A 243 -19.50 41.22 5.69
CA GLY A 243 -19.57 42.59 6.20
C GLY A 243 -20.14 42.68 7.61
N TRP A 244 -20.85 41.65 8.08
CA TRP A 244 -21.45 41.60 9.41
C TRP A 244 -20.45 41.04 10.43
N ASN A 245 -20.55 41.49 11.67
CA ASN A 245 -19.66 41.03 12.74
C ASN A 245 -19.87 39.56 13.08
N VAL A 246 -18.77 38.92 13.49
CA VAL A 246 -18.73 37.52 13.91
C VAL A 246 -17.92 37.44 15.19
N VAL A 247 -18.56 36.97 16.25
CA VAL A 247 -17.96 36.85 17.57
C VAL A 247 -17.91 35.38 17.99
N ILE A 248 -16.71 34.86 18.25
CA ILE A 248 -16.49 33.51 18.77
C ILE A 248 -16.47 33.55 20.29
N GLY A 249 -17.28 32.69 20.92
CA GLY A 249 -17.40 32.61 22.37
C GLY A 249 -16.27 31.85 23.03
N MET A 250 -16.03 32.16 24.30
CA MET A 250 -14.96 31.54 25.09
C MET A 250 -15.18 30.05 25.38
N THR A 251 -16.43 29.58 25.36
CA THR A 251 -16.78 28.20 25.72
C THR A 251 -16.00 27.18 24.89
N ASN A 252 -15.42 26.19 25.57
CA ASN A 252 -14.54 25.16 25.00
C ASN A 252 -13.19 25.66 24.45
N THR A 253 -12.87 26.95 24.55
CA THR A 253 -11.63 27.55 24.04
C THR A 253 -10.69 28.02 25.16
N ASN A 254 -9.48 28.45 24.82
CA ASN A 254 -8.55 29.13 25.72
C ASN A 254 -8.70 30.67 25.74
N LEU A 255 -9.71 31.22 25.06
CA LEU A 255 -9.92 32.66 24.98
C LEU A 255 -10.26 33.24 26.37
N THR A 256 -9.74 34.43 26.66
CA THR A 256 -10.01 35.18 27.91
C THR A 256 -11.22 36.12 27.81
N SER A 257 -11.67 36.40 26.59
CA SER A 257 -12.88 37.16 26.26
C SER A 257 -13.47 36.63 24.95
N ASN A 258 -14.73 36.93 24.66
CA ASN A 258 -15.29 36.65 23.35
C ASN A 258 -14.44 37.37 22.27
N TYR A 259 -14.21 36.70 21.14
CA TYR A 259 -13.28 37.15 20.10
C TYR A 259 -14.05 37.64 18.88
N LEU A 260 -13.99 38.95 18.62
CA LEU A 260 -14.49 39.55 17.37
C LEU A 260 -13.49 39.24 16.25
N VAL A 261 -13.89 38.39 15.30
CA VAL A 261 -13.06 38.05 14.14
C VAL A 261 -12.99 39.29 13.23
N PRO A 262 -11.81 39.83 12.88
CA PRO A 262 -11.73 41.01 12.00
C PRO A 262 -12.33 40.76 10.60
N PRO A 263 -12.88 41.79 9.92
CA PRO A 263 -13.43 41.64 8.57
C PRO A 263 -12.39 41.14 7.56
N GLY A 264 -12.74 40.15 6.74
CA GLY A 264 -11.86 39.60 5.71
C GLY A 264 -10.70 38.75 6.24
N THR A 265 -10.78 38.33 7.50
CA THR A 265 -9.75 37.50 8.15
C THR A 265 -10.31 36.16 8.62
N SER A 266 -9.41 35.30 9.07
CA SER A 266 -9.73 34.00 9.64
C SER A 266 -9.17 33.89 11.04
N VAL A 267 -9.82 33.06 11.87
CA VAL A 267 -9.31 32.63 13.18
C VAL A 267 -9.15 31.13 13.18
N GLY A 268 -8.00 30.66 13.67
CA GLY A 268 -7.67 29.24 13.74
C GLY A 268 -7.69 28.72 15.18
N PHE A 269 -8.20 27.51 15.39
CA PHE A 269 -8.14 26.83 16.67
C PHE A 269 -7.59 25.41 16.54
N ILE A 270 -6.65 25.04 17.42
CA ILE A 270 -6.10 23.69 17.49
C ILE A 270 -6.71 22.91 18.66
N LEU A 271 -7.08 21.64 18.45
CA LEU A 271 -7.69 20.79 19.47
C LEU A 271 -6.62 20.31 20.47
N GLY A 272 -6.76 20.73 21.73
CA GLY A 272 -6.01 20.15 22.84
C GLY A 272 -6.79 19.05 23.57
N SER A 273 -6.19 18.51 24.63
CA SER A 273 -6.82 17.47 25.46
C SER A 273 -8.12 17.95 26.12
N GLN A 274 -8.17 19.21 26.56
CA GLN A 274 -9.29 19.76 27.34
C GLN A 274 -10.02 20.94 26.69
N ARG A 275 -9.39 21.66 25.76
CA ARG A 275 -9.91 22.88 25.13
C ARG A 275 -9.35 23.05 23.72
N TRP A 276 -9.98 23.90 22.94
CA TRP A 276 -9.47 24.48 21.71
C TRP A 276 -8.55 25.66 22.00
N TYR A 277 -7.41 25.75 21.33
CA TYR A 277 -6.44 26.84 21.52
C TYR A 277 -6.38 27.71 20.28
N GLN A 278 -6.60 29.02 20.41
CA GLN A 278 -6.42 29.96 19.31
C GLN A 278 -4.96 29.97 18.84
N ILE A 279 -4.74 29.94 17.52
CA ILE A 279 -3.39 29.89 16.92
C ILE A 279 -3.09 31.03 15.94
N PHE A 280 -4.12 31.71 15.42
CA PHE A 280 -4.01 32.96 14.66
C PHE A 280 -5.37 33.67 14.63
#